data_AF-A0A1G8R3C4-F1
#
_entry.id   AF-A0A1G8R3C4-F1
#
_cell.length_a   1.000
_cell.length_b   1.000
_cell.length_c   1.000
_cell.angle_alpha   90.00
_cell.angle_beta   90.00
_cell.angle_gamma   90.00
#
_symmetry.space_group_name_H-M   'P 1'
#
loop_
_entity.id
_entity.type
_entity.pdbx_description
1 polymer ?
#
loop_
_entity_poly.entity_id
_entity_poly.type
_entity_poly.pdbx_seq_one_letter_code
_entity_poly.pdbx_strand_id
1 'polypeptide(L)'
;MLKYEEFAWQDALSLAAWLKKSFDLDALRELYESDSAQNHYEREVDSADVIQELLAKPESQRFAYLRRVCKNVDTLSQGMLIVLAIIAQVRVKEVIELRDRFRYSLYPGGGTRTTCAGIYAFNNAMREVTFMAWPTAVFEALSKRETEREAQWALIKPIVDDWALAKDRLKGED
;
A
#
# COMPACT_ATOMS: atom_id res chain seq x y z
N MET A 1 -11.78 -15.86 6.12
CA MET A 1 -10.98 -15.80 4.89
C MET A 1 -10.49 -14.37 4.72
N LEU A 2 -9.73 -13.86 5.69
CA LEU A 2 -9.38 -12.43 5.87
C LEU A 2 -7.92 -12.10 5.51
N LYS A 3 -7.07 -13.12 5.36
CA LYS A 3 -5.61 -12.95 5.37
C LYS A 3 -5.04 -12.20 4.16
N TYR A 4 -5.63 -12.34 2.98
CA TYR A 4 -5.04 -11.76 1.75
C TYR A 4 -5.44 -10.30 1.57
N GLU A 5 -6.67 -9.94 1.90
CA GLU A 5 -7.14 -8.55 1.91
C GLU A 5 -6.38 -7.72 2.94
N GLU A 6 -6.29 -8.23 4.18
CA GLU A 6 -5.51 -7.63 5.26
C GLU A 6 -4.03 -7.50 4.87
N PHE A 7 -3.46 -8.52 4.23
CA PHE A 7 -2.09 -8.47 3.75
C PHE A 7 -1.90 -7.37 2.70
N ALA A 8 -2.73 -7.30 1.67
CA ALA A 8 -2.64 -6.28 0.62
C ALA A 8 -2.72 -4.86 1.22
N TRP A 9 -3.62 -4.65 2.17
CA TRP A 9 -3.74 -3.38 2.88
C TRP A 9 -2.50 -3.04 3.71
N GLN A 10 -1.99 -3.99 4.52
CA GLN A 10 -0.78 -3.76 5.33
C GLN A 10 0.45 -3.54 4.44
N ASP A 11 0.52 -4.21 3.30
CA ASP A 11 1.61 -4.04 2.34
C ASP A 11 1.57 -2.66 1.69
N ALA A 12 0.39 -2.16 1.33
CA ALA A 12 0.19 -0.79 0.86
C ALA A 12 0.66 0.23 1.91
N LEU A 13 0.36 0.01 3.20
CA LEU A 13 0.83 0.86 4.30
C LEU A 13 2.36 0.82 4.47
N SER A 14 2.99 -0.36 4.32
CA SER A 14 4.45 -0.50 4.37
C SER A 14 5.12 0.25 3.21
N LEU A 15 4.59 0.11 1.99
CA LEU A 15 5.07 0.86 0.82
C LEU A 15 4.90 2.38 1.00
N ALA A 16 3.77 2.83 1.54
CA ALA A 16 3.53 4.24 1.84
C ALA A 16 4.50 4.78 2.91
N ALA A 17 4.78 3.99 3.95
CA ALA A 17 5.77 4.35 4.97
C ALA A 17 7.19 4.44 4.39
N TRP A 18 7.55 3.50 3.51
CA TRP A 18 8.83 3.52 2.81
C TRP A 18 8.94 4.76 1.89
N LEU A 19 7.88 5.08 1.16
CA LEU A 19 7.79 6.26 0.29
C LEU A 19 7.99 7.55 1.11
N LYS A 20 7.20 7.73 2.18
CA LYS A 20 7.27 8.89 3.08
C LYS A 20 8.65 9.08 3.70
N LYS A 21 9.36 7.98 3.99
CA LYS A 21 10.70 8.02 4.59
C LYS A 21 11.81 8.36 3.60
N SER A 22 11.65 8.00 2.32
CA SER A 22 12.76 7.99 1.35
C SER A 22 12.61 9.02 0.24
N PHE A 23 11.43 9.63 0.09
CA PHE A 23 11.10 10.56 -0.98
C PHE A 23 10.38 11.80 -0.43
N ASP A 24 10.45 12.89 -1.19
CA ASP A 24 9.64 14.08 -0.94
C ASP A 24 8.19 13.80 -1.37
N LEU A 25 7.33 13.58 -0.37
CA LEU A 25 5.95 13.17 -0.60
C LEU A 25 5.11 14.30 -1.22
N ASP A 26 5.38 15.55 -0.86
CA ASP A 26 4.63 16.71 -1.34
C ASP A 26 4.95 16.95 -2.82
N ALA A 27 6.24 16.90 -3.19
CA ALA A 27 6.66 16.99 -4.59
C ALA A 27 6.13 15.83 -5.44
N LEU A 28 6.10 14.60 -4.90
CA LEU A 28 5.52 13.44 -5.59
C LEU A 28 4.02 13.57 -5.80
N ARG A 29 3.30 14.09 -4.80
CA ARG A 29 1.86 14.30 -4.88
C ARG A 29 1.53 15.37 -5.92
N GLU A 30 2.25 16.48 -5.92
CA GLU A 30 2.08 17.55 -6.92
C GLU A 30 2.36 17.02 -8.33
N LEU A 31 3.42 16.23 -8.50
CA LEU A 31 3.71 15.57 -9.78
C LEU A 31 2.61 14.59 -10.21
N TYR A 32 2.07 13.81 -9.27
CA TYR A 32 0.97 12.88 -9.55
C TYR A 32 -0.29 13.65 -9.97
N GLU A 33 -0.73 14.61 -9.18
CA GLU A 33 -1.98 15.35 -9.39
C GLU A 33 -1.93 16.31 -10.59
N SER A 34 -0.73 16.73 -11.02
CA SER A 34 -0.55 17.54 -12.24
C SER A 34 -0.59 16.73 -13.54
N ASP A 35 -0.55 15.41 -13.45
CA ASP A 35 -0.60 14.50 -14.58
C ASP A 35 -2.00 13.92 -14.78
N SER A 36 -2.27 13.36 -15.96
CA SER A 36 -3.59 12.80 -16.26
C SER A 36 -3.73 11.37 -15.78
N ALA A 37 -4.95 10.97 -15.42
CA ALA A 37 -5.26 9.56 -15.09
C ALA A 37 -4.90 8.59 -16.24
N GLN A 38 -5.00 9.05 -17.50
CA GLN A 38 -4.60 8.26 -18.66
C GLN A 38 -3.09 8.02 -18.70
N ASN A 39 -2.29 9.05 -18.40
CA ASN A 39 -0.83 8.90 -18.33
C ASN A 39 -0.40 8.00 -17.17
N HIS A 40 -1.11 8.05 -16.03
CA HIS A 40 -0.88 7.10 -14.93
C HIS A 40 -1.16 5.66 -15.35
N TYR A 41 -2.24 5.45 -16.10
CA TYR A 41 -2.58 4.14 -16.65
C TYR A 41 -1.51 3.64 -17.62
N GLU A 42 -1.07 4.47 -18.56
CA GLU A 42 -0.02 4.11 -19.52
C GLU A 42 1.29 3.77 -18.80
N ARG A 43 1.71 4.57 -17.81
CA ARG A 43 2.89 4.27 -16.99
C ARG A 43 2.76 2.98 -16.20
N GLU A 44 1.58 2.69 -15.66
CA GLU A 44 1.36 1.42 -14.97
C GLU A 44 1.50 0.24 -15.94
N VAL A 45 0.89 0.33 -17.12
CA VAL A 45 0.97 -0.71 -18.16
C VAL A 45 2.42 -0.95 -18.56
N ASP A 46 3.17 0.12 -18.83
CA ASP A 46 4.60 0.03 -19.21
C ASP A 46 5.47 -0.53 -18.09
N SER A 47 5.06 -0.34 -16.83
CA SER A 47 5.81 -0.76 -15.64
C SER A 47 5.23 -2.00 -14.96
N ALA A 48 4.27 -2.69 -15.57
CA ALA A 48 3.46 -3.73 -14.92
C ALA A 48 4.33 -4.86 -14.35
N ASP A 49 5.28 -5.37 -15.13
CA ASP A 49 6.21 -6.41 -14.69
C ASP A 49 7.07 -5.95 -13.50
N VAL A 50 7.49 -4.69 -13.52
CA VAL A 50 8.30 -4.09 -12.45
C VAL A 50 7.50 -3.97 -11.17
N ILE A 51 6.25 -3.50 -11.26
CA ILE A 51 5.33 -3.37 -10.14
C ILE A 51 5.02 -4.76 -9.57
N GLN A 52 4.66 -5.73 -10.41
CA GLN A 52 4.35 -7.09 -9.99
C GLN A 52 5.52 -7.72 -9.22
N GLU A 53 6.73 -7.64 -9.76
CA GLU A 53 7.92 -8.17 -9.12
C GLU A 53 8.24 -7.41 -7.83
N LEU A 54 8.05 -6.08 -7.77
CA LEU A 54 8.22 -5.29 -6.54
C LEU A 54 7.27 -5.76 -5.44
N LEU A 55 5.99 -6.01 -5.76
CA LEU A 55 4.99 -6.51 -4.80
C LEU A 55 5.34 -7.91 -4.31
N ALA A 56 5.87 -8.76 -5.19
CA ALA A 56 6.29 -10.12 -4.84
C ALA A 56 7.54 -10.16 -3.94
N LYS A 57 8.37 -9.10 -3.92
CA LYS A 57 9.55 -9.04 -3.05
C LYS A 57 9.17 -8.82 -1.58
N PRO A 58 9.87 -9.48 -0.64
CA PRO A 58 9.83 -9.11 0.77
C PRO A 58 10.31 -7.67 0.98
N GLU A 59 9.81 -7.01 2.03
CA GLU A 59 10.14 -5.63 2.37
C GLU A 59 11.66 -5.35 2.39
N SER A 60 12.45 -6.28 2.93
CA SER A 60 13.91 -6.18 3.00
C SER A 60 14.62 -6.17 1.64
N GLN A 61 13.98 -6.67 0.58
CA GLN A 61 14.57 -6.78 -0.76
C GLN A 61 14.06 -5.70 -1.73
N ARG A 62 12.94 -5.05 -1.43
CA ARG A 62 12.30 -4.05 -2.31
C ARG A 62 13.23 -2.89 -2.66
N PHE A 63 13.97 -2.41 -1.68
CA PHE A 63 14.90 -1.30 -1.88
C PHE A 63 16.06 -1.66 -2.83
N ALA A 64 16.66 -2.84 -2.65
CA ALA A 64 17.72 -3.32 -3.53
C ALA A 64 17.19 -3.61 -4.94
N TYR A 65 15.97 -4.15 -5.03
CA TYR A 65 15.29 -4.38 -6.29
C TYR A 65 15.05 -3.06 -7.04
N LEU A 66 14.42 -2.06 -6.40
CA LEU A 66 14.14 -0.76 -7.00
C LEU A 66 15.42 -0.09 -7.50
N ARG A 67 16.48 -0.05 -6.68
CA ARG A 67 17.79 0.49 -7.10
C ARG A 67 18.34 -0.17 -8.37
N ARG A 68 18.11 -1.47 -8.53
CA ARG A 68 18.58 -2.23 -9.70
C ARG A 68 17.77 -1.90 -10.95
N VAL A 69 16.44 -1.89 -10.85
CA VAL A 69 15.55 -1.66 -12.01
C VAL A 69 15.47 -0.19 -12.40
N CYS A 70 15.68 0.73 -11.45
CA CYS A 70 15.60 2.16 -11.66
C CYS A 70 16.98 2.86 -11.72
N LYS A 71 18.05 2.13 -12.04
CA LYS A 71 19.44 2.64 -12.02
C LYS A 71 19.64 3.97 -12.78
N ASN A 72 18.87 4.18 -13.86
CA ASN A 72 18.96 5.36 -14.73
C ASN A 72 17.68 6.22 -14.71
N VAL A 73 16.83 6.02 -13.71
CA VAL A 73 15.54 6.71 -13.57
C VAL A 73 15.69 7.72 -12.44
N ASP A 74 15.15 8.93 -12.64
CA ASP A 74 15.20 9.97 -11.61
C ASP A 74 14.40 9.59 -10.35
N THR A 75 14.69 10.26 -9.25
CA THR A 75 14.10 9.96 -7.94
C THR A 75 12.58 10.16 -7.92
N LEU A 76 12.03 11.15 -8.64
CA LEU A 76 10.59 11.37 -8.68
C LEU A 76 9.89 10.26 -9.45
N SER A 77 10.42 9.85 -10.60
CA SER A 77 9.91 8.71 -11.37
C SER A 77 9.99 7.39 -10.58
N GLN A 78 11.04 7.20 -9.78
CA GLN A 78 11.11 6.07 -8.83
C GLN A 78 10.00 6.11 -7.79
N GLY A 79 9.76 7.28 -7.19
CA GLY A 79 8.66 7.47 -6.24
C GLY A 79 7.29 7.23 -6.87
N MET A 80 7.08 7.68 -8.11
CA MET A 80 5.86 7.43 -8.87
C MET A 80 5.61 5.93 -9.09
N LEU A 81 6.65 5.15 -9.35
CA LEU A 81 6.52 3.69 -9.47
C LEU A 81 6.05 3.04 -8.16
N ILE A 82 6.52 3.54 -7.01
CA ILE A 82 6.05 3.09 -5.70
C ILE A 82 4.59 3.53 -5.47
N VAL A 83 4.19 4.74 -5.87
CA VAL A 83 2.79 5.19 -5.78
C VAL A 83 1.89 4.26 -6.60
N LEU A 84 2.26 3.93 -7.83
CA LEU A 84 1.50 2.98 -8.66
C LEU A 84 1.44 1.59 -8.01
N ALA A 85 2.51 1.14 -7.36
CA ALA A 85 2.51 -0.12 -6.60
C ALA A 85 1.57 -0.08 -5.37
N ILE A 86 1.46 1.06 -4.67
CA ILE A 86 0.49 1.26 -3.59
C ILE A 86 -0.94 1.15 -4.13
N ILE A 87 -1.24 1.85 -5.24
CA ILE A 87 -2.56 1.80 -5.89
C ILE A 87 -2.86 0.37 -6.37
N ALA A 88 -1.88 -0.36 -6.90
CA ALA A 88 -2.04 -1.75 -7.28
C ALA A 88 -2.41 -2.65 -6.08
N GLN A 89 -1.80 -2.47 -4.91
CA GLN A 89 -2.18 -3.23 -3.70
C GLN A 89 -3.58 -2.89 -3.20
N VAL A 90 -3.99 -1.61 -3.25
CA VAL A 90 -5.38 -1.21 -2.94
C VAL A 90 -6.35 -1.89 -3.90
N ARG A 91 -6.03 -1.95 -5.19
CA ARG A 91 -6.84 -2.68 -6.17
C ARG A 91 -6.88 -4.18 -5.89
N VAL A 92 -5.77 -4.80 -5.52
CA VAL A 92 -5.75 -6.23 -5.13
C VAL A 92 -6.69 -6.48 -3.95
N LYS A 93 -6.69 -5.60 -2.94
CA LYS A 93 -7.62 -5.65 -1.81
C LYS A 93 -9.08 -5.63 -2.31
N GLU A 94 -9.43 -4.65 -3.12
CA GLU A 94 -10.80 -4.48 -3.64
C GLU A 94 -11.23 -5.66 -4.54
N VAL A 95 -10.34 -6.17 -5.38
CA VAL A 95 -10.59 -7.36 -6.22
C VAL A 95 -10.85 -8.60 -5.36
N ILE A 96 -10.13 -8.76 -4.24
CA ILE A 96 -10.37 -9.87 -3.29
C ILE A 96 -11.74 -9.71 -2.62
N GLU A 97 -12.10 -8.51 -2.17
CA GLU A 97 -13.42 -8.21 -1.58
C GLU A 97 -14.55 -8.48 -2.58
N LEU A 98 -14.39 -8.05 -3.84
CA LEU A 98 -15.34 -8.30 -4.92
C LEU A 98 -15.46 -9.79 -5.21
N ARG A 99 -14.34 -10.50 -5.38
CA ARG A 99 -14.35 -11.96 -5.60
C ARG A 99 -15.12 -12.66 -4.50
N ASP A 100 -14.92 -12.26 -3.25
CA ASP A 100 -15.55 -12.90 -2.09
C ASP A 100 -17.06 -12.58 -2.03
N ARG A 101 -17.46 -11.34 -2.38
CA ARG A 101 -18.86 -10.93 -2.53
C ARG A 101 -19.61 -11.72 -3.60
N PHE A 102 -18.96 -11.94 -4.75
CA PHE A 102 -19.57 -12.64 -5.91
C PHE A 102 -19.34 -14.15 -5.90
N ARG A 103 -18.65 -14.70 -4.89
CA ARG A 103 -18.25 -16.12 -4.83
C ARG A 103 -19.38 -17.10 -5.13
N TYR A 104 -20.58 -16.86 -4.58
CA TYR A 104 -21.73 -17.74 -4.78
C TYR A 104 -22.41 -17.52 -6.14
N SER A 105 -22.43 -16.29 -6.66
CA SER A 105 -22.99 -15.97 -7.98
C SER A 105 -22.14 -16.52 -9.13
N LEU A 106 -20.84 -16.75 -8.88
CA LEU A 106 -19.87 -17.28 -9.84
C LEU A 106 -19.62 -18.79 -9.67
N TYR A 107 -20.29 -19.46 -8.73
CA TYR A 107 -20.06 -20.87 -8.46
C TYR A 107 -20.63 -21.76 -9.59
N PRO A 108 -19.87 -22.75 -10.09
CA PRO A 108 -20.36 -23.67 -11.11
C PRO A 108 -21.53 -24.52 -10.58
N GLY A 109 -22.60 -24.65 -11.38
CA GLY A 109 -23.81 -25.41 -11.02
C GLY A 109 -25.08 -24.56 -10.83
N GLY A 110 -24.99 -23.24 -10.97
CA GLY A 110 -26.16 -22.37 -11.06
C GLY A 110 -26.89 -22.45 -12.41
N GLY A 111 -28.12 -21.96 -12.46
CA GLY A 111 -28.85 -21.84 -13.73
C GLY A 111 -28.15 -20.87 -14.69
N THR A 112 -28.07 -21.22 -15.97
CA THR A 112 -27.28 -20.46 -16.97
C THR A 112 -27.61 -18.96 -16.98
N ARG A 113 -28.89 -18.59 -16.88
CA ARG A 113 -29.32 -17.18 -16.84
C ARG A 113 -28.83 -16.44 -15.60
N THR A 114 -28.89 -17.05 -14.42
CA THR A 114 -28.47 -16.42 -13.17
C THR A 114 -26.96 -16.28 -13.10
N THR A 115 -26.22 -17.28 -13.60
CA THR A 115 -24.75 -17.21 -13.71
C THR A 115 -24.31 -16.10 -14.68
N CYS A 116 -24.93 -15.99 -15.87
CA CYS A 116 -24.61 -14.89 -16.79
C CYS A 116 -24.88 -13.51 -16.19
N ALA A 117 -26.01 -13.33 -15.48
CA ALA A 117 -26.32 -12.08 -14.78
C ALA A 117 -25.30 -11.76 -13.68
N GLY A 118 -24.87 -12.78 -12.92
CA GLY A 118 -23.84 -12.65 -11.89
C GLY A 118 -22.48 -12.25 -12.46
N ILE A 119 -22.06 -12.86 -13.58
CA ILE A 119 -20.82 -12.50 -14.29
C ILE A 119 -20.88 -11.05 -14.79
N TYR A 120 -22.02 -10.63 -15.35
CA TYR A 120 -22.18 -9.25 -15.81
C TYR A 120 -22.09 -8.24 -14.65
N ALA A 121 -22.74 -8.52 -13.53
CA ALA A 121 -22.65 -7.68 -12.33
C ALA A 121 -21.22 -7.63 -11.77
N PHE A 122 -20.50 -8.76 -11.76
CA PHE A 122 -19.09 -8.81 -11.37
C PHE A 122 -18.20 -7.99 -12.31
N ASN A 123 -18.41 -8.08 -13.64
CA ASN A 123 -17.65 -7.29 -14.60
C ASN A 123 -17.84 -5.79 -14.40
N ASN A 124 -19.08 -5.35 -14.15
CA ASN A 124 -19.36 -3.94 -13.89
C ASN A 124 -18.68 -3.45 -12.60
N ALA A 125 -18.72 -4.23 -11.53
CA ALA A 125 -18.03 -3.89 -10.29
C ALA A 125 -16.50 -3.83 -10.45
N MET A 126 -15.91 -4.73 -11.26
CA MET A 126 -14.47 -4.71 -11.55
C MET A 126 -14.03 -3.45 -12.30
N ARG A 127 -14.90 -2.80 -13.09
CA ARG A 127 -14.59 -1.53 -13.78
C ARG A 127 -14.50 -0.35 -12.82
N GLU A 128 -15.11 -0.43 -11.64
CA GLU A 128 -15.06 0.64 -10.64
C GLU A 128 -13.73 0.62 -9.86
N VAL A 129 -13.09 -0.56 -9.74
CA VAL A 129 -11.81 -0.78 -9.05
C VAL A 129 -10.62 -0.18 -9.82
N THR A 130 -10.74 0.11 -11.11
CA THR A 130 -9.60 0.55 -11.95
C THR A 130 -9.23 2.03 -11.78
N PHE A 131 -9.64 2.68 -10.69
CA PHE A 131 -9.43 4.12 -10.50
C PHE A 131 -7.96 4.45 -10.19
N MET A 132 -7.43 5.48 -10.87
CA MET A 132 -6.07 6.00 -10.73
C MET A 132 -6.05 7.29 -9.90
N ALA A 133 -6.76 7.30 -8.78
CA ALA A 133 -6.68 8.42 -7.86
C ALA A 133 -5.45 8.27 -6.96
N TRP A 134 -4.95 9.39 -6.45
CA TRP A 134 -3.98 9.39 -5.37
C TRP A 134 -4.52 8.54 -4.19
N PRO A 135 -3.71 7.64 -3.59
CA PRO A 135 -4.19 6.70 -2.58
C PRO A 135 -4.32 7.36 -1.19
N THR A 136 -5.17 8.40 -1.09
CA THR A 136 -5.40 9.22 0.10
C THR A 136 -5.69 8.39 1.34
N ALA A 137 -6.59 7.39 1.21
CA ALA A 137 -6.97 6.54 2.34
C ALA A 137 -5.78 5.79 2.97
N VAL A 138 -4.78 5.42 2.16
CA VAL A 138 -3.57 4.75 2.66
C VAL A 138 -2.71 5.71 3.46
N PHE A 139 -2.50 6.93 2.95
CA PHE A 139 -1.69 7.95 3.64
C PHE A 139 -2.36 8.49 4.90
N GLU A 140 -3.69 8.66 4.89
CA GLU A 140 -4.46 9.04 6.09
C GLU A 140 -4.39 7.95 7.16
N ALA A 141 -4.57 6.68 6.77
CA ALA A 141 -4.46 5.56 7.70
C ALA A 141 -3.03 5.43 8.28
N LEU A 142 -2.01 5.66 7.47
CA LEU A 142 -0.62 5.70 7.93
C LEU A 142 -0.41 6.83 8.94
N SER A 143 -0.85 8.04 8.63
CA SER A 143 -0.74 9.20 9.53
C SER A 143 -1.43 8.94 10.87
N LYS A 144 -2.63 8.36 10.85
CA LYS A 144 -3.37 8.01 12.06
C LYS A 144 -2.59 7.01 12.92
N ARG A 145 -2.02 5.97 12.31
CA ARG A 145 -1.21 4.95 13.00
C ARG A 145 0.03 5.55 13.66
N GLU A 146 0.66 6.52 13.00
CA GLU A 146 1.82 7.23 13.54
C GLU A 146 1.42 8.09 14.75
N THR A 147 0.34 8.87 14.63
CA THR A 147 -0.19 9.68 15.74
C THR A 147 -0.57 8.83 16.95
N GLU A 148 -1.23 7.69 16.74
CA GLU A 148 -1.56 6.74 17.80
C GLU A 148 -0.31 6.17 18.48
N ARG A 149 0.72 5.83 17.69
CA ARG A 149 2.01 5.34 18.22
C ARG A 149 2.73 6.42 19.03
N GLU A 150 2.73 7.66 18.57
CA GLU A 150 3.32 8.80 19.28
C GLU A 150 2.60 9.07 20.59
N ALA A 151 1.27 9.04 20.60
CA ALA A 151 0.47 9.18 21.81
C ALA A 151 0.77 8.05 22.83
N GLN A 152 0.86 6.81 22.38
CA GLN A 152 1.24 5.68 23.23
C GLN A 152 2.66 5.83 23.77
N TRP A 153 3.61 6.23 22.93
CA TRP A 153 4.99 6.46 23.36
C TRP A 153 5.09 7.61 24.36
N ALA A 154 4.32 8.68 24.19
CA ALA A 154 4.28 9.80 25.13
C ALA A 154 3.81 9.37 26.54
N LEU A 155 2.94 8.36 26.64
CA LEU A 155 2.51 7.77 27.92
C LEU A 155 3.60 6.88 28.56
N ILE A 156 4.35 6.15 27.73
CA ILE A 156 5.34 5.15 28.20
C ILE A 156 6.70 5.79 28.48
N LYS A 157 7.09 6.80 27.69
CA LYS A 157 8.42 7.43 27.73
C LYS A 157 8.83 7.89 29.13
N PRO A 158 7.98 8.57 29.93
CA PRO A 158 8.35 8.97 31.29
C PRO A 158 8.73 7.78 32.18
N ILE A 159 8.01 6.66 32.07
CA ILE A 159 8.28 5.44 32.84
C ILE A 159 9.63 4.84 32.42
N VAL A 160 9.91 4.81 31.12
CA VAL A 160 11.18 4.32 30.57
C VAL A 160 12.35 5.21 31.00
N ASP A 161 12.17 6.53 30.95
CA ASP A 161 13.18 7.52 31.36
C ASP A 161 13.47 7.41 32.87
N ASP A 162 12.45 7.27 33.72
CA ASP A 162 12.59 7.05 35.17
C ASP A 162 13.33 5.74 35.48
N TRP A 163 13.02 4.66 34.75
CA TRP A 163 13.74 3.38 34.86
C TRP A 163 15.20 3.49 34.43
N ALA A 164 15.50 4.22 33.37
CA ALA A 164 16.87 4.46 32.91
C ALA A 164 17.67 5.23 33.97
N LEU A 165 17.08 6.29 34.53
CA LEU A 165 17.69 7.07 35.61
C LEU A 165 17.93 6.24 36.88
N ALA A 166 16.99 5.38 37.27
CA ALA A 166 17.14 4.48 38.41
C ALA A 166 18.27 3.46 38.19
N LYS A 167 18.38 2.91 36.97
CA LYS A 167 19.45 1.98 36.59
C LYS A 167 20.83 2.61 36.59
N ASP A 168 20.95 3.86 36.15
CA ASP A 168 22.22 4.59 36.16
C ASP A 168 22.65 4.96 37.59
N ARG A 169 21.71 5.27 38.50
CA ARG A 169 22.00 5.47 39.93
C ARG A 169 22.55 4.21 40.59
N LEU A 170 21.98 3.04 40.27
CA LEU A 170 22.44 1.75 40.80
C LEU A 170 23.81 1.30 40.26
N LYS A 171 24.30 1.89 39.16
CA LYS A 171 25.62 1.62 38.58
C LYS A 171 26.74 2.56 39.08
N GLY A 172 26.39 3.65 39.76
CA GLY A 172 27.33 4.64 40.28
C GLY A 172 27.75 4.42 41.73
N GLU A 173 27.35 3.30 42.36
CA GLU A 173 27.63 2.96 43.77
C GLU A 173 28.73 1.89 43.95
N ASP A 174 29.48 1.54 42.89
CA ASP A 174 30.74 0.75 42.96
C ASP A 174 31.98 1.66 42.78
#